data_AF-A0A2N2T2Z7-F1
#
_entry.id   AF-A0A2N2T2Z7-F1
#
_cell.length_a   1.000
_cell.length_b   1.000
_cell.length_c   1.000
_cell.angle_alpha   90.00
_cell.angle_beta   90.00
_cell.angle_gamma   90.00
#
_symmetry.space_group_name_H-M   'P 1'
#
loop_
_entity.id
_entity.type
_entity.pdbx_description
1 polymer ?
#
loop_
_entity_poly.entity_id
_entity_poly.type
_entity_poly.pdbx_seq_one_letter_code
_entity_poly.pdbx_strand_id
1 'polypeptide(L)'
;MKIKLMLLAVTLVSFSSASAGFDFGKLLEERLSKELNKGKPAQQTPAQPSPPASQSAAASPPPANQKIDARQLGFALFGDYSLEEENRIGRQISGNLLGAVPLVRDDKLQNYVNLVGNWVALQSGRQDVTWHFGVLDTEAINAFAAPGGYIFVTKGLYRLLNNEAELAGVLGHEIAHVTQKHHLKVLKQPSLIGALGQAASSKAKGSDQVVQNLIGNGAEIMARGLDKNAEHEADRVGMVYAARAGYDPWGLPSVLQGMAALPAGDTRTSLLYKTHPHPADRLAALGEAVDAV
;
A
#
# COMPACT_ATOMS: atom_id res chain seq x y z
N MET A 1 -63.30 -24.93 11.72
CA MET A 1 -62.32 -25.26 10.66
C MET A 1 -60.94 -24.82 11.11
N LYS A 2 -59.94 -25.68 10.90
CA LYS A 2 -58.63 -25.71 11.59
C LYS A 2 -57.62 -24.70 11.00
N ILE A 3 -56.89 -24.03 11.88
CA ILE A 3 -55.68 -23.22 11.58
C ILE A 3 -54.54 -24.19 11.22
N LYS A 4 -53.84 -23.98 10.10
CA LYS A 4 -52.63 -24.73 9.72
C LYS A 4 -51.43 -23.79 9.58
N LEU A 5 -50.46 -24.06 10.45
CA LEU A 5 -49.07 -23.63 10.45
C LEU A 5 -48.38 -24.13 9.16
N MET A 6 -47.62 -23.30 8.45
CA MET A 6 -46.68 -23.77 7.42
C MET A 6 -45.28 -23.19 7.63
N LEU A 7 -44.34 -24.12 7.56
CA LEU A 7 -42.93 -24.05 7.88
C LEU A 7 -42.12 -23.32 6.81
N LEU A 8 -41.05 -22.69 7.29
CA LEU A 8 -39.92 -22.11 6.59
C LEU A 8 -39.15 -23.13 5.73
N ALA A 9 -38.88 -22.79 4.47
CA ALA A 9 -37.81 -23.41 3.67
C ALA A 9 -37.27 -22.37 2.68
N VAL A 10 -36.16 -21.70 3.03
CA VAL A 10 -35.39 -20.86 2.12
C VAL A 10 -34.24 -21.71 1.58
N THR A 11 -34.37 -22.15 0.34
CA THR A 11 -33.29 -22.76 -0.44
C THR A 11 -32.42 -21.64 -1.02
N LEU A 12 -31.26 -21.39 -0.40
CA LEU A 12 -30.18 -20.62 -1.05
C LEU A 12 -29.47 -21.53 -2.06
N VAL A 13 -29.66 -21.24 -3.35
CA VAL A 13 -28.80 -21.77 -4.41
C VAL A 13 -27.58 -20.87 -4.49
N SER A 14 -26.44 -21.34 -3.97
CA SER A 14 -25.15 -20.70 -4.18
C SER A 14 -24.60 -21.09 -5.55
N PHE A 15 -24.67 -20.18 -6.51
CA PHE A 15 -23.86 -20.27 -7.73
C PHE A 15 -22.40 -19.93 -7.36
N SER A 16 -21.54 -20.94 -7.43
CA SER A 16 -20.08 -20.76 -7.33
C SER A 16 -19.54 -20.55 -8.74
N SER A 17 -19.30 -19.30 -9.14
CA SER A 17 -18.46 -19.00 -10.29
C SER A 17 -17.00 -18.99 -9.83
N ALA A 18 -16.31 -20.09 -10.11
CA ALA A 18 -14.86 -20.16 -9.99
C ALA A 18 -14.23 -19.23 -11.03
N SER A 19 -13.85 -18.02 -10.64
CA SER A 19 -12.85 -17.24 -11.37
C SER A 19 -11.48 -17.69 -10.87
N ALA A 20 -10.67 -18.22 -11.79
CA ALA A 20 -9.26 -18.50 -11.54
C ALA A 20 -8.52 -17.16 -11.34
N GLY A 21 -8.55 -16.65 -10.11
CA GLY A 21 -7.87 -15.42 -9.71
C GLY A 21 -6.38 -15.68 -9.48
N PHE A 22 -5.54 -14.79 -9.99
CA PHE A 22 -4.11 -14.78 -9.69
C PHE A 22 -3.91 -14.38 -8.23
N ASP A 23 -3.35 -15.31 -7.45
CA ASP A 23 -3.08 -15.19 -6.03
C ASP A 23 -1.64 -14.74 -5.82
N PHE A 24 -1.47 -13.47 -5.43
CA PHE A 24 -0.16 -12.87 -5.21
C PHE A 24 0.56 -13.47 -3.99
N GLY A 25 -0.19 -13.93 -2.99
CA GLY A 25 0.37 -14.69 -1.86
C GLY A 25 0.96 -15.99 -2.34
N LYS A 26 0.23 -16.70 -3.20
CA LYS A 26 0.71 -17.93 -3.85
C LYS A 26 1.92 -17.69 -4.75
N LEU A 27 1.96 -16.58 -5.50
CA LEU A 27 3.14 -16.21 -6.30
C LEU A 27 4.38 -15.97 -5.43
N LEU A 28 4.21 -15.32 -4.27
CA LEU A 28 5.30 -15.08 -3.32
C LEU A 28 5.77 -16.38 -2.68
N GLU A 29 4.85 -17.25 -2.24
CA GLU A 29 5.16 -18.58 -1.70
C GLU A 29 5.89 -19.47 -2.72
N GLU A 30 5.45 -19.43 -3.98
CA GLU A 30 6.03 -20.21 -5.08
C GLU A 30 7.43 -19.71 -5.45
N ARG A 31 7.71 -18.40 -5.32
CA ARG A 31 9.06 -17.82 -5.49
C ARG A 31 9.96 -18.12 -4.30
N LEU A 32 9.46 -17.99 -3.07
CA LEU A 32 10.21 -18.26 -1.83
C LEU A 32 10.61 -19.74 -1.74
N SER A 33 9.68 -20.65 -2.04
CA SER A 33 9.96 -22.10 -2.08
C SER A 33 10.97 -22.48 -3.16
N LYS A 34 10.95 -21.79 -4.31
CA LYS A 34 11.91 -22.01 -5.40
C LYS A 34 13.33 -21.52 -5.07
N GLU A 35 13.46 -20.47 -4.26
CA GLU A 35 14.75 -19.98 -3.76
C GLU A 35 15.27 -20.82 -2.57
N LEU A 36 14.38 -21.28 -1.68
CA LEU A 36 14.75 -22.19 -0.58
C LEU A 36 15.22 -23.57 -1.07
N ASN A 37 14.72 -24.04 -2.22
CA ASN A 37 15.11 -25.33 -2.81
C ASN A 37 16.35 -25.27 -3.71
N LYS A 38 16.99 -24.10 -3.90
CA LYS A 38 18.26 -23.98 -4.66
C LYS A 38 19.51 -24.34 -3.85
N GLY A 39 19.37 -24.82 -2.62
CA GLY A 39 20.49 -25.20 -1.75
C GLY A 39 20.92 -26.66 -1.84
N LYS A 40 21.75 -27.03 -2.84
CA LYS A 40 22.78 -28.08 -2.68
C LYS A 40 23.94 -27.86 -3.67
N PRO A 41 25.21 -28.07 -3.26
CA PRO A 41 26.35 -27.37 -3.85
C PRO A 41 27.07 -28.16 -4.94
N ALA A 42 27.64 -27.45 -5.92
CA ALA A 42 28.68 -27.98 -6.81
C ALA A 42 29.89 -27.02 -6.84
N GLN A 43 30.94 -27.47 -6.14
CA GLN A 43 32.37 -27.44 -6.48
C GLN A 43 33.15 -26.13 -6.67
N GLN A 44 34.28 -26.09 -5.95
CA GLN A 44 35.29 -25.05 -5.81
C GLN A 44 36.19 -24.88 -7.05
N THR A 45 36.73 -23.67 -7.25
CA THR A 45 37.99 -23.39 -7.97
C THR A 45 38.58 -22.07 -7.45
N PRO A 46 39.91 -21.82 -7.54
CA PRO A 46 40.69 -21.20 -6.48
C PRO A 46 40.86 -19.67 -6.58
N ALA A 47 41.22 -19.11 -5.42
CA ALA A 47 41.30 -17.70 -5.08
C ALA A 47 42.33 -16.87 -5.87
N GLN A 48 41.99 -15.59 -6.11
CA GLN A 48 42.93 -14.50 -6.34
C GLN A 48 42.88 -13.50 -5.16
N PRO A 49 44.01 -12.84 -4.80
CA PRO A 49 44.12 -12.06 -3.57
C PRO A 49 43.51 -10.66 -3.70
N SER A 50 42.80 -10.23 -2.66
CA SER A 50 42.19 -8.91 -2.52
C SER A 50 43.19 -7.81 -2.10
N PRO A 51 43.01 -6.53 -2.52
CA PRO A 51 43.74 -5.38 -1.99
C PRO A 51 43.21 -4.91 -0.62
N PRO A 52 43.96 -4.07 0.13
CA PRO A 52 43.79 -3.92 1.57
C PRO A 52 42.60 -3.05 1.99
N ALA A 53 42.10 -3.35 3.18
CA ALA A 53 40.88 -2.83 3.78
C ALA A 53 40.90 -1.31 4.05
N SER A 54 39.88 -0.62 3.55
CA SER A 54 39.42 0.66 4.10
C SER A 54 38.34 0.41 5.15
N GLN A 55 38.60 0.85 6.37
CA GLN A 55 37.73 0.73 7.54
C GLN A 55 36.38 1.42 7.29
N SER A 56 35.30 0.64 7.17
CA SER A 56 33.94 1.13 7.34
C SER A 56 33.51 0.79 8.77
N ALA A 57 33.17 1.80 9.55
CA ALA A 57 32.68 1.65 10.91
C ALA A 57 31.40 0.80 10.90
N ALA A 58 31.48 -0.40 11.49
CA ALA A 58 30.33 -1.25 11.70
C ALA A 58 29.33 -0.56 12.63
N ALA A 59 28.09 -0.40 12.18
CA ALA A 59 26.98 -0.05 13.05
C ALA A 59 26.76 -1.20 14.04
N SER A 60 26.76 -0.89 15.34
CA SER A 60 26.51 -1.87 16.40
C SER A 60 25.11 -2.49 16.27
N PRO A 61 24.95 -3.81 16.50
CA PRO A 61 23.64 -4.44 16.52
C PRO A 61 22.80 -3.93 17.71
N PRO A 62 21.46 -3.85 17.60
CA PRO A 62 20.61 -3.40 18.68
C PRO A 62 20.62 -4.40 19.85
N PRO A 63 20.45 -3.95 21.09
CA PRO A 63 20.57 -4.81 22.27
C PRO A 63 19.41 -5.82 22.36
N ALA A 64 19.75 -7.10 22.43
CA ALA A 64 18.83 -8.22 22.53
C ALA A 64 18.39 -8.48 23.98
N ASN A 65 17.38 -7.73 24.45
CA ASN A 65 16.41 -8.13 25.50
C ASN A 65 15.59 -6.90 25.93
N GLN A 66 14.53 -6.57 25.19
CA GLN A 66 13.47 -5.73 25.73
C GLN A 66 12.29 -6.61 26.12
N LYS A 67 11.99 -6.66 27.42
CA LYS A 67 10.75 -7.26 27.93
C LYS A 67 9.59 -6.57 27.22
N ILE A 68 8.62 -7.35 26.73
CA ILE A 68 7.42 -6.81 26.10
C ILE A 68 6.72 -5.94 27.15
N ASP A 69 6.77 -4.63 26.96
CA ASP A 69 5.97 -3.71 27.75
C ASP A 69 4.55 -3.74 27.19
N ALA A 70 3.62 -4.28 27.96
CA ALA A 70 2.20 -4.30 27.62
C ALA A 70 1.64 -2.89 27.36
N ARG A 71 2.25 -1.84 27.93
CA ARG A 71 1.93 -0.44 27.62
C ARG A 71 2.42 -0.04 26.24
N GLN A 72 3.61 -0.48 25.82
CA GLN A 72 4.16 -0.21 24.49
C GLN A 72 3.39 -0.97 23.40
N LEU A 73 2.94 -2.19 23.69
CA LEU A 73 2.04 -2.95 22.82
C LEU A 73 0.64 -2.31 22.76
N GLY A 74 0.10 -1.87 23.90
CA GLY A 74 -1.16 -1.12 23.95
C GLY A 74 -1.07 0.21 23.21
N PHE A 75 0.05 0.92 23.30
CA PHE A 75 0.29 2.16 22.55
C PHE A 75 0.44 1.90 21.05
N ALA A 76 1.16 0.86 20.63
CA ALA A 76 1.29 0.51 19.21
C ALA A 76 -0.05 0.07 18.56
N LEU A 77 -0.99 -0.43 19.36
CA LEU A 77 -2.30 -0.90 18.88
C LEU A 77 -3.41 0.16 19.03
N PHE A 78 -3.30 1.07 20.01
CA PHE A 78 -4.38 2.01 20.38
C PHE A 78 -3.93 3.48 20.50
N GLY A 79 -2.63 3.74 20.65
CA GLY A 79 -2.02 5.08 20.68
C GLY A 79 -1.76 5.63 19.27
N ASP A 80 -1.52 6.94 19.18
CA ASP A 80 -1.12 7.55 17.92
C ASP A 80 0.31 7.15 17.55
N TYR A 81 0.49 6.66 16.32
CA TYR A 81 1.81 6.33 15.80
C TYR A 81 2.67 7.59 15.77
N SER A 82 3.84 7.50 16.37
CA SER A 82 4.89 8.51 16.23
C SER A 82 5.41 8.53 14.78
N LEU A 83 5.97 9.65 14.34
CA LEU A 83 6.61 9.75 13.03
C LEU A 83 7.71 8.69 12.82
N GLU A 84 8.46 8.35 13.88
CA GLU A 84 9.48 7.32 13.82
C GLU A 84 8.88 5.94 13.49
N GLU A 85 7.74 5.62 14.09
CA GLU A 85 6.99 4.40 13.80
C GLU A 85 6.39 4.41 12.39
N GLU A 86 5.79 5.53 11.96
CA GLU A 86 5.29 5.71 10.58
C GLU A 86 6.41 5.44 9.57
N ASN A 87 7.60 6.03 9.80
CA ASN A 87 8.78 5.86 8.95
C ASN A 87 9.29 4.41 8.94
N ARG A 88 9.26 3.72 10.07
CA ARG A 88 9.70 2.32 10.16
C ARG A 88 8.76 1.39 9.42
N ILE A 89 7.45 1.55 9.61
CA ILE A 89 6.41 0.78 8.92
C ILE A 89 6.52 1.04 7.41
N GLY A 90 6.57 2.31 7.01
CA GLY A 90 6.76 2.75 5.63
C GLY A 90 7.93 2.09 4.94
N ARG A 91 9.13 2.27 5.49
CA ARG A 91 10.38 1.72 4.92
C ARG A 91 10.29 0.23 4.62
N GLN A 92 9.73 -0.55 5.54
CA GLN A 92 9.71 -1.99 5.38
C GLN A 92 8.57 -2.42 4.42
N ILE A 93 7.40 -1.78 4.42
CA ILE A 93 6.37 -2.01 3.39
C ILE A 93 6.93 -1.68 2.00
N SER A 94 7.55 -0.51 1.85
CA SER A 94 8.14 -0.08 0.58
C SER A 94 9.32 -0.96 0.15
N GLY A 95 10.17 -1.40 1.08
CA GLY A 95 11.26 -2.32 0.80
C GLY A 95 10.76 -3.68 0.28
N ASN A 96 9.72 -4.23 0.89
CA ASN A 96 9.09 -5.47 0.43
C ASN A 96 8.49 -5.30 -0.97
N LEU A 97 7.79 -4.18 -1.22
CA LEU A 97 7.24 -3.85 -2.53
C LEU A 97 8.33 -3.75 -3.59
N LEU A 98 9.41 -3.03 -3.31
CA LEU A 98 10.55 -2.84 -4.22
C LEU A 98 11.36 -4.12 -4.46
N GLY A 99 11.38 -5.03 -3.50
CA GLY A 99 11.96 -6.37 -3.67
C GLY A 99 11.15 -7.25 -4.63
N ALA A 100 9.84 -7.05 -4.68
CA ALA A 100 8.94 -7.80 -5.57
C ALA A 100 8.79 -7.16 -6.96
N VAL A 101 8.68 -5.82 -7.01
CA VAL A 101 8.50 -5.03 -8.23
C VAL A 101 9.52 -3.89 -8.22
N PRO A 102 10.56 -3.94 -9.06
CA PRO A 102 11.58 -2.89 -9.09
C PRO A 102 11.03 -1.59 -9.66
N LEU A 103 11.77 -0.50 -9.45
CA LEU A 103 11.51 0.78 -10.14
C LEU A 103 11.85 0.68 -11.62
N VAL A 104 11.17 1.48 -12.44
CA VAL A 104 11.56 1.72 -13.84
C VAL A 104 12.97 2.32 -13.86
N ARG A 105 13.85 1.73 -14.67
CA ARG A 105 15.25 2.15 -14.82
C ARG A 105 15.39 3.38 -15.72
N ASP A 106 14.83 4.49 -15.27
CA ASP A 106 14.87 5.79 -15.94
C ASP A 106 14.94 6.92 -14.91
N ASP A 107 16.14 7.44 -14.66
CA ASP A 107 16.38 8.47 -13.65
C ASP A 107 15.61 9.76 -13.96
N LYS A 108 15.38 10.10 -15.24
CA LYS A 108 14.63 11.30 -15.60
C LYS A 108 13.17 11.17 -15.20
N LEU A 109 12.58 10.00 -15.47
CA LEU A 109 11.21 9.69 -15.05
C LEU A 109 11.09 9.71 -13.52
N GLN A 110 12.01 9.05 -12.80
CA GLN A 110 11.97 9.03 -11.34
C GLN A 110 12.09 10.46 -10.76
N ASN A 111 13.01 11.27 -11.29
CA ASN A 111 13.19 12.65 -10.85
C ASN A 111 11.96 13.52 -11.14
N TYR A 112 11.34 13.35 -12.32
CA TYR A 112 10.14 14.10 -12.68
C TYR A 112 8.96 13.79 -11.76
N VAL A 113 8.67 12.51 -11.50
CA VAL A 113 7.59 12.11 -10.59
C VAL A 113 7.88 12.56 -9.15
N ASN A 114 9.15 12.52 -8.72
CA ASN A 114 9.55 13.10 -7.42
C ASN A 114 9.34 14.60 -7.36
N LEU A 115 9.64 15.35 -8.44
CA LEU A 115 9.44 16.79 -8.49
C LEU A 115 7.96 17.14 -8.34
N VAL A 116 7.09 16.55 -9.17
CA VAL A 116 5.64 16.78 -9.12
C VAL A 116 5.08 16.36 -7.76
N GLY A 117 5.43 15.16 -7.28
CA GLY A 117 4.95 14.64 -6.01
C GLY A 117 5.33 15.51 -4.82
N ASN A 118 6.61 15.93 -4.73
CA ASN A 118 7.06 16.82 -3.66
C ASN A 118 6.36 18.18 -3.74
N TRP A 119 6.16 18.73 -4.94
CA TRP A 119 5.46 20.00 -5.12
C TRP A 119 4.01 19.96 -4.59
N VAL A 120 3.29 18.87 -4.86
CA VAL A 120 1.94 18.65 -4.31
C VAL A 120 1.99 18.40 -2.80
N ALA A 121 2.95 17.61 -2.32
CA ALA A 121 3.09 17.25 -0.91
C ALA A 121 3.37 18.47 -0.01
N LEU A 122 4.07 19.49 -0.51
CA LEU A 122 4.26 20.76 0.20
C LEU A 122 2.94 21.45 0.58
N GLN A 123 1.86 21.19 -0.17
CA GLN A 123 0.53 21.77 0.08
C GLN A 123 -0.30 20.99 1.11
N SER A 124 0.21 19.85 1.58
CA SER A 124 -0.50 18.94 2.49
C SER A 124 -0.48 19.38 3.96
N GLY A 125 0.49 20.21 4.35
CA GLY A 125 0.74 20.60 5.74
C GLY A 125 1.54 19.59 6.56
N ARG A 126 1.87 18.40 6.03
CA ARG A 126 2.75 17.40 6.69
C ARG A 126 4.23 17.67 6.39
N GLN A 127 4.77 18.73 7.00
CA GLN A 127 6.19 19.13 6.86
C GLN A 127 7.15 18.23 7.65
N ASP A 128 6.62 17.42 8.55
CA ASP A 128 7.36 16.44 9.35
C ASP A 128 7.74 15.18 8.56
N VAL A 129 7.07 14.92 7.44
CA VAL A 129 7.27 13.73 6.59
C VAL A 129 8.30 14.02 5.50
N THR A 130 9.25 13.10 5.32
CA THR A 130 10.11 13.08 4.13
C THR A 130 9.41 12.28 3.04
N TRP A 131 9.11 12.93 1.91
CA TRP A 131 8.34 12.31 0.84
C TRP A 131 9.24 11.63 -0.19
N HIS A 132 8.86 10.42 -0.59
CA HIS A 132 9.55 9.60 -1.56
C HIS A 132 8.56 9.14 -2.62
N PHE A 133 8.85 9.43 -3.88
CA PHE A 133 8.02 9.01 -4.99
C PHE A 133 8.77 8.05 -5.91
N GLY A 134 8.05 7.18 -6.60
CA GLY A 134 8.68 6.31 -7.60
C GLY A 134 7.70 5.70 -8.59
N VAL A 135 8.22 5.34 -9.77
CA VAL A 135 7.47 4.60 -10.78
C VAL A 135 7.89 3.14 -10.76
N LEU A 136 6.94 2.25 -10.46
CA LEU A 136 7.14 0.80 -10.44
C LEU A 136 7.10 0.21 -11.86
N ASP A 137 8.03 -0.70 -12.16
CA ASP A 137 8.15 -1.36 -13.46
C ASP A 137 7.14 -2.50 -13.63
N THR A 138 5.86 -2.14 -13.71
CA THR A 138 4.76 -3.07 -13.96
C THR A 138 3.69 -2.44 -14.84
N GLU A 139 3.07 -3.24 -15.71
CA GLU A 139 1.98 -2.82 -16.60
C GLU A 139 0.61 -2.81 -15.91
N ALA A 140 0.54 -3.24 -14.64
CA ALA A 140 -0.65 -3.05 -13.82
C ALA A 140 -0.99 -1.55 -13.74
N ILE A 141 -2.27 -1.22 -13.63
CA ILE A 141 -2.76 0.15 -13.48
C ILE A 141 -3.06 0.34 -11.99
N ASN A 142 -2.16 1.00 -11.25
CA ASN A 142 -2.37 1.27 -9.84
C ASN A 142 -1.47 2.41 -9.32
N ALA A 143 -1.80 2.90 -8.13
CA ALA A 143 -0.92 3.69 -7.28
C ALA A 143 -1.01 3.15 -5.84
N PHE A 144 0.00 3.49 -5.03
CA PHE A 144 0.15 2.97 -3.68
C PHE A 144 0.80 4.01 -2.79
N ALA A 145 0.30 4.16 -1.57
CA ALA A 145 0.96 4.92 -0.51
C ALA A 145 1.27 4.05 0.70
N ALA A 146 2.41 4.28 1.35
CA ALA A 146 2.74 3.71 2.64
C ALA A 146 3.02 4.83 3.67
N PRO A 147 2.80 4.55 4.98
CA PRO A 147 3.11 5.50 6.04
C PRO A 147 4.55 6.06 5.94
N GLY A 148 4.79 7.25 6.48
CA GLY A 148 6.12 7.87 6.39
C GLY A 148 6.48 8.43 5.01
N GLY A 149 5.51 8.60 4.11
CA GLY A 149 5.66 9.40 2.89
C GLY A 149 6.14 8.66 1.65
N TYR A 150 5.98 7.33 1.58
CA TYR A 150 6.37 6.57 0.39
C TYR A 150 5.19 6.39 -0.55
N ILE A 151 5.31 6.89 -1.78
CA ILE A 151 4.24 6.86 -2.78
C ILE A 151 4.79 6.27 -4.08
N PHE A 152 4.03 5.37 -4.68
CA PHE A 152 4.42 4.70 -5.92
C PHE A 152 3.28 4.74 -6.93
N VAL A 153 3.61 5.05 -8.16
CA VAL A 153 2.71 4.94 -9.32
C VAL A 153 3.23 3.81 -10.20
N THR A 154 2.37 2.98 -10.76
CA THR A 154 2.83 1.96 -11.71
C THR A 154 3.10 2.56 -13.08
N LYS A 155 4.04 1.98 -13.83
CA LYS A 155 4.29 2.35 -15.24
C LYS A 155 3.01 2.22 -16.09
N GLY A 156 2.17 1.23 -15.82
CA GLY A 156 0.88 1.06 -16.49
C GLY A 156 -0.08 2.23 -16.24
N LEU A 157 -0.19 2.71 -15.00
CA LEU A 157 -0.99 3.90 -14.69
C LEU A 157 -0.36 5.15 -15.30
N TYR A 158 0.94 5.36 -15.14
CA TYR A 158 1.64 6.52 -15.69
C TYR A 158 1.42 6.70 -17.19
N ARG A 159 1.38 5.61 -17.96
CA ARG A 159 1.12 5.63 -19.41
C ARG A 159 -0.32 5.97 -19.80
N LEU A 160 -1.28 5.88 -18.88
CA LEU A 160 -2.67 6.29 -19.11
C LEU A 160 -2.87 7.79 -18.89
N LEU A 161 -1.95 8.44 -18.19
CA LEU A 161 -2.07 9.86 -17.86
C LEU A 161 -1.75 10.71 -19.10
N ASN A 162 -2.61 11.69 -19.37
CA ASN A 162 -2.50 12.54 -20.56
C ASN A 162 -1.70 13.82 -20.31
N ASN A 163 -1.60 14.26 -19.05
CA ASN A 163 -0.95 15.50 -18.68
C ASN A 163 -0.47 15.48 -17.21
N GLU A 164 0.28 16.52 -16.81
CA GLU A 164 0.85 16.63 -15.46
C GLU A 164 -0.22 16.84 -14.38
N ALA A 165 -1.37 17.46 -14.70
CA ALA A 165 -2.46 17.65 -13.74
C ALA A 165 -3.13 16.33 -13.34
N GLU A 166 -3.27 15.39 -14.28
CA GLU A 166 -3.71 14.02 -14.00
C GLU A 166 -2.72 13.28 -13.08
N LEU A 167 -1.42 13.41 -13.32
CA LEU A 167 -0.38 12.89 -12.42
C LEU A 167 -0.45 13.51 -11.03
N ALA A 168 -0.57 14.84 -10.95
CA ALA A 168 -0.71 15.56 -9.69
C ALA A 168 -1.99 15.15 -8.93
N GLY A 169 -3.08 14.87 -9.64
CA GLY A 169 -4.33 14.37 -9.06
C GLY A 169 -4.17 13.00 -8.41
N VAL A 170 -3.54 12.05 -9.12
CA VAL A 170 -3.23 10.70 -8.59
C VAL A 170 -2.28 10.82 -7.38
N LEU A 171 -1.20 11.58 -7.49
CA LEU A 171 -0.26 11.75 -6.39
C LEU A 171 -0.90 12.47 -5.20
N GLY A 172 -1.76 13.46 -5.44
CA GLY A 172 -2.51 14.16 -4.40
C GLY A 172 -3.42 13.21 -3.61
N HIS A 173 -4.10 12.29 -4.30
CA HIS A 173 -4.90 11.24 -3.67
C HIS A 173 -4.04 10.33 -2.76
N GLU A 174 -2.89 9.85 -3.25
CA GLU A 174 -1.98 9.03 -2.46
C GLU A 174 -1.38 9.79 -1.26
N ILE A 175 -1.05 11.07 -1.43
CA ILE A 175 -0.61 11.95 -0.34
C ILE A 175 -1.70 12.07 0.73
N ALA A 176 -2.97 12.18 0.32
CA ALA A 176 -4.10 12.24 1.24
C ALA A 176 -4.25 10.97 2.09
N HIS A 177 -3.98 9.78 1.54
CA HIS A 177 -3.96 8.56 2.35
C HIS A 177 -2.91 8.59 3.47
N VAL A 178 -1.76 9.21 3.23
CA VAL A 178 -0.70 9.36 4.24
C VAL A 178 -1.07 10.44 5.26
N THR A 179 -1.54 11.61 4.80
CA THR A 179 -1.85 12.74 5.69
C THR A 179 -3.02 12.43 6.62
N GLN A 180 -4.05 11.74 6.10
CA GLN A 180 -5.22 11.31 6.85
C GLN A 180 -5.02 9.98 7.60
N LYS A 181 -3.80 9.42 7.54
CA LYS A 181 -3.36 8.21 8.24
C LYS A 181 -4.24 6.98 7.96
N HIS A 182 -4.77 6.85 6.74
CA HIS A 182 -5.71 5.79 6.36
C HIS A 182 -5.14 4.38 6.58
N HIS A 183 -3.92 4.12 6.10
CA HIS A 183 -3.26 2.82 6.28
C HIS A 183 -3.01 2.48 7.76
N LEU A 184 -2.68 3.49 8.59
CA LEU A 184 -2.47 3.29 10.03
C LEU A 184 -3.78 3.00 10.76
N LYS A 185 -4.90 3.58 10.33
CA LYS A 185 -6.24 3.26 10.86
C LYS A 185 -6.61 1.80 10.57
N VAL A 186 -6.25 1.27 9.40
CA VAL A 186 -6.45 -0.15 9.07
C VAL A 186 -5.64 -1.07 10.00
N LEU A 187 -4.40 -0.69 10.33
CA LEU A 187 -3.56 -1.45 11.25
C LEU A 187 -4.17 -1.58 12.66
N LYS A 188 -4.97 -0.59 13.09
CA LYS A 188 -5.65 -0.59 14.38
C LYS A 188 -6.97 -1.39 14.40
N GLN A 189 -7.38 -2.02 13.29
CA GLN A 189 -8.63 -2.77 13.27
C GLN A 189 -8.55 -4.03 14.16
N PRO A 190 -9.56 -4.30 15.01
CA PRO A 190 -9.56 -5.43 15.94
C PRO A 190 -9.35 -6.82 15.31
N SER A 191 -9.75 -6.99 14.05
CA SER A 191 -9.50 -8.22 13.27
C SER A 191 -8.01 -8.49 13.06
N LEU A 192 -7.23 -7.42 12.81
CA LEU A 192 -5.79 -7.48 12.67
C LEU A 192 -5.11 -7.66 14.03
N ILE A 193 -5.58 -6.91 15.04
CA ILE A 193 -5.10 -7.00 16.41
C ILE A 193 -5.31 -8.42 16.99
N GLY A 194 -6.46 -9.05 16.70
CA GLY A 194 -6.79 -10.40 17.16
C GLY A 194 -5.95 -11.49 16.49
N ALA A 195 -5.67 -11.37 15.19
CA ALA A 195 -4.75 -12.26 14.48
C ALA A 195 -3.31 -12.12 15.03
N LEU A 196 -2.90 -10.88 15.33
CA LEU A 196 -1.60 -10.60 15.92
C LEU A 196 -1.47 -11.08 17.37
N GLY A 197 -2.52 -10.91 18.18
CA GLY A 197 -2.57 -11.36 19.57
C GLY A 197 -2.42 -12.88 19.68
N GLN A 198 -2.99 -13.63 18.73
CA GLN A 198 -2.80 -15.07 18.62
C GLN A 198 -1.37 -15.44 18.21
N ALA A 199 -0.78 -14.73 17.25
CA ALA A 199 0.61 -14.92 16.82
C ALA A 199 1.66 -14.46 17.87
N ALA A 200 1.31 -13.54 18.77
CA ALA A 200 2.16 -13.12 19.88
C ALA A 200 2.09 -14.12 21.06
N SER A 201 0.99 -14.87 21.19
CA SER A 201 0.83 -15.91 22.22
C SER A 201 1.73 -17.14 21.99
N SER A 202 2.19 -17.36 20.77
CA SER A 202 3.10 -18.45 20.40
C SER A 202 4.57 -18.15 20.74
N LYS A 203 4.88 -18.00 22.04
CA LYS A 203 6.24 -18.07 22.62
C LYS A 203 7.36 -17.19 21.99
N ALA A 204 7.05 -16.24 21.10
CA ALA A 204 8.03 -15.37 20.47
C ALA A 204 8.25 -14.09 21.29
N LYS A 205 9.50 -13.81 21.64
CA LYS A 205 9.91 -12.72 22.53
C LYS A 205 10.16 -11.42 21.74
N GLY A 206 9.34 -10.39 21.94
CA GLY A 206 9.68 -8.99 21.65
C GLY A 206 8.58 -8.16 20.95
N SER A 207 8.49 -6.87 21.29
CA SER A 207 7.68 -5.87 20.57
C SER A 207 8.10 -5.71 19.12
N ASP A 208 9.39 -5.93 18.82
CA ASP A 208 9.91 -6.02 17.47
C ASP A 208 9.28 -7.15 16.67
N GLN A 209 8.95 -8.29 17.27
CA GLN A 209 8.39 -9.43 16.53
C GLN A 209 6.94 -9.19 16.10
N VAL A 210 6.16 -8.50 16.95
CA VAL A 210 4.78 -8.06 16.64
C VAL A 210 4.80 -7.10 15.46
N VAL A 211 5.72 -6.13 15.48
CA VAL A 211 5.84 -5.18 14.38
C VAL A 211 6.48 -5.83 13.14
N GLN A 212 7.44 -6.73 13.30
CA GLN A 212 7.96 -7.57 12.20
C GLN A 212 6.89 -8.46 11.59
N ASN A 213 5.91 -8.95 12.35
CA ASN A 213 4.80 -9.75 11.84
C ASN A 213 3.73 -8.89 11.14
N LEU A 214 3.39 -7.71 11.71
CA LEU A 214 2.57 -6.70 11.04
C LEU A 214 3.18 -6.29 9.69
N ILE A 215 4.50 -6.10 9.67
CA ILE A 215 5.19 -5.58 8.50
C ILE A 215 5.67 -6.68 7.54
N GLY A 216 5.87 -7.91 8.00
CA GLY A 216 6.10 -9.09 7.16
C GLY A 216 4.93 -9.36 6.23
N ASN A 217 3.72 -8.97 6.65
CA ASN A 217 2.50 -8.98 5.85
C ASN A 217 2.20 -7.63 5.19
N GLY A 218 3.21 -6.77 4.95
CA GLY A 218 3.03 -5.46 4.31
C GLY A 218 2.27 -5.53 2.98
N ALA A 219 2.45 -6.61 2.21
CA ALA A 219 1.67 -6.88 1.00
C ALA A 219 0.17 -7.14 1.29
N GLU A 220 -0.16 -7.74 2.42
CA GLU A 220 -1.54 -8.01 2.84
C GLU A 220 -2.26 -6.72 3.27
N ILE A 221 -1.55 -5.80 3.93
CA ILE A 221 -2.10 -4.48 4.31
C ILE A 221 -2.36 -3.64 3.07
N MET A 222 -1.42 -3.62 2.12
CA MET A 222 -1.55 -2.91 0.86
C MET A 222 -2.57 -3.57 -0.10
N ALA A 223 -2.79 -4.88 0.02
CA ALA A 223 -3.80 -5.61 -0.77
C ALA A 223 -5.20 -5.58 -0.15
N ARG A 224 -5.34 -5.14 1.10
CA ARG A 224 -6.63 -4.91 1.74
C ARG A 224 -7.15 -3.55 1.29
N GLY A 225 -8.34 -3.55 0.70
CA GLY A 225 -9.02 -2.32 0.34
C GLY A 225 -9.24 -1.42 1.56
N LEU A 226 -9.02 -0.12 1.36
CA LEU A 226 -9.37 0.87 2.34
C LEU A 226 -10.90 1.02 2.42
N ASP A 227 -11.37 1.57 3.54
CA ASP A 227 -12.79 1.88 3.70
C ASP A 227 -13.25 2.87 2.63
N LYS A 228 -14.47 2.72 2.09
CA LYS A 228 -15.00 3.60 1.04
C LYS A 228 -14.99 5.07 1.44
N ASN A 229 -15.19 5.38 2.73
CA ASN A 229 -15.15 6.77 3.18
C ASN A 229 -13.73 7.34 3.18
N ALA A 230 -12.71 6.51 3.45
CA ALA A 230 -11.32 6.91 3.36
C ALA A 230 -10.93 7.26 1.92
N GLU A 231 -11.49 6.54 0.95
CA GLU A 231 -11.31 6.79 -0.49
C GLU A 231 -11.95 8.11 -0.92
N HIS A 232 -13.20 8.33 -0.54
CA HIS A 232 -13.89 9.60 -0.82
C HIS A 232 -13.23 10.79 -0.10
N GLU A 233 -12.69 10.58 1.10
CA GLU A 233 -11.90 11.59 1.81
C GLU A 233 -10.60 11.89 1.07
N ALA A 234 -9.87 10.86 0.65
CA ALA A 234 -8.63 11.01 -0.12
C ALA A 234 -8.87 11.70 -1.48
N ASP A 235 -9.99 11.43 -2.14
CA ASP A 235 -10.41 12.12 -3.36
C ASP A 235 -10.55 13.63 -3.16
N ARG A 236 -11.38 14.03 -2.20
CA ARG A 236 -11.61 15.46 -1.93
C ARG A 236 -10.34 16.16 -1.48
N VAL A 237 -9.60 15.56 -0.54
CA VAL A 237 -8.39 16.15 0.04
C VAL A 237 -7.27 16.20 -1.00
N GLY A 238 -7.11 15.15 -1.81
CA GLY A 238 -6.12 15.08 -2.88
C GLY A 238 -6.35 16.12 -3.97
N MET A 239 -7.62 16.33 -4.38
CA MET A 239 -7.99 17.42 -5.29
C MET A 239 -7.62 18.79 -4.72
N VAL A 240 -7.86 19.02 -3.42
CA VAL A 240 -7.45 20.27 -2.75
C VAL A 240 -5.93 20.44 -2.76
N TYR A 241 -5.15 19.39 -2.51
CA TYR A 241 -3.68 19.47 -2.57
C TYR A 241 -3.18 19.80 -3.98
N ALA A 242 -3.71 19.14 -5.00
CA ALA A 242 -3.36 19.40 -6.39
C ALA A 242 -3.73 20.83 -6.81
N ALA A 243 -4.94 21.29 -6.45
CA ALA A 243 -5.40 22.64 -6.75
C ALA A 243 -4.54 23.72 -6.07
N ARG A 244 -4.19 23.53 -4.79
CA ARG A 244 -3.27 24.43 -4.05
C ARG A 244 -1.87 24.48 -4.67
N ALA A 245 -1.45 23.39 -5.30
CA ALA A 245 -0.18 23.32 -6.01
C ALA A 245 -0.24 24.01 -7.40
N GLY A 246 -1.40 24.53 -7.80
CA GLY A 246 -1.61 25.24 -9.06
C GLY A 246 -2.04 24.35 -10.23
N TYR A 247 -2.32 23.07 -9.99
CA TYR A 247 -2.81 22.15 -11.02
C TYR A 247 -4.33 22.28 -11.21
N ASP A 248 -4.80 21.84 -12.38
CA ASP A 248 -6.22 21.71 -12.65
C ASP A 248 -6.88 20.73 -11.65
N PRO A 249 -7.87 21.15 -10.85
CA PRO A 249 -8.55 20.28 -9.89
C PRO A 249 -9.28 19.10 -10.55
N TRP A 250 -9.54 19.15 -11.85
CA TRP A 250 -10.20 18.07 -12.59
C TRP A 250 -9.27 16.92 -12.98
N GLY A 251 -7.96 17.01 -12.70
CA GLY A 251 -6.99 15.96 -13.03
C GLY A 251 -7.37 14.58 -12.50
N LEU A 252 -7.71 14.44 -11.20
CA LEU A 252 -8.13 13.16 -10.63
C LEU A 252 -9.48 12.66 -11.19
N PRO A 253 -10.54 13.50 -11.27
CA PRO A 253 -11.77 13.12 -11.98
C PRO A 253 -11.54 12.62 -13.41
N SER A 254 -10.68 13.28 -14.20
CA SER A 254 -10.36 12.84 -15.57
C SER A 254 -9.71 11.45 -15.59
N VAL A 255 -8.80 11.17 -14.66
CA VAL A 255 -8.19 9.83 -14.51
C VAL A 255 -9.25 8.78 -14.16
N LEU A 256 -10.13 9.07 -13.21
CA LEU A 256 -11.21 8.16 -12.82
C LEU A 256 -12.17 7.88 -13.99
N GLN A 257 -12.48 8.89 -14.80
CA GLN A 257 -13.30 8.74 -15.99
C GLN A 257 -12.61 7.85 -17.04
N GLY A 258 -11.31 8.06 -17.28
CA GLY A 258 -10.50 7.21 -18.16
C GLY A 258 -10.46 5.76 -17.68
N MET A 259 -10.32 5.54 -16.36
CA MET A 259 -10.35 4.20 -15.76
C MET A 259 -11.73 3.53 -15.90
N ALA A 260 -12.83 4.27 -15.70
CA ALA A 260 -14.19 3.77 -15.86
C ALA A 260 -14.48 3.33 -17.30
N ALA A 261 -13.78 3.89 -18.29
CA ALA A 261 -13.90 3.55 -19.70
C ALA A 261 -13.06 2.33 -20.13
N LEU A 262 -12.22 1.78 -19.24
CA LEU A 262 -11.43 0.59 -19.55
C LEU A 262 -12.35 -0.64 -19.73
N PRO A 263 -11.97 -1.61 -20.59
CA PRO A 263 -12.76 -2.81 -20.81
C PRO A 263 -13.06 -3.57 -19.51
N ALA A 264 -14.30 -4.01 -19.35
CA ALA A 264 -14.67 -4.87 -18.24
C ALA A 264 -13.80 -6.14 -18.23
N GLY A 265 -13.18 -6.44 -17.08
CA GLY A 265 -12.28 -7.59 -16.95
C GLY A 265 -10.84 -7.37 -17.42
N ASP A 266 -10.42 -6.13 -17.70
CA ASP A 266 -9.00 -5.82 -17.93
C ASP A 266 -8.17 -6.28 -16.72
N THR A 267 -7.26 -7.23 -16.95
CA THR A 267 -6.45 -7.82 -15.88
C THR A 267 -5.47 -6.82 -15.26
N ARG A 268 -5.15 -5.73 -15.96
CA ARG A 268 -4.26 -4.67 -15.45
C ARG A 268 -4.88 -3.87 -14.30
N THR A 269 -6.21 -3.78 -14.22
CA THR A 269 -6.93 -3.08 -13.14
C THR A 269 -7.32 -3.99 -11.98
N SER A 270 -6.99 -5.29 -12.06
CA SER A 270 -7.37 -6.27 -11.03
C SER A 270 -6.83 -5.96 -9.63
N LEU A 271 -5.71 -5.23 -9.53
CA LEU A 271 -5.19 -4.76 -8.25
C LEU A 271 -5.90 -3.48 -7.79
N LEU A 272 -6.16 -2.54 -8.69
CA LEU A 272 -6.85 -1.27 -8.39
C LEU A 272 -8.23 -1.52 -7.77
N TYR A 273 -9.05 -2.39 -8.38
CA TYR A 273 -10.41 -2.66 -7.90
C TYR A 273 -10.47 -3.52 -6.63
N LYS A 274 -9.33 -4.08 -6.18
CA LYS A 274 -9.22 -4.72 -4.87
C LYS A 274 -8.94 -3.68 -3.78
N THR A 275 -8.20 -2.63 -4.12
CA THR A 275 -7.73 -1.64 -3.16
C THR A 275 -8.64 -0.41 -3.08
N HIS A 276 -9.32 -0.06 -4.18
CA HIS A 276 -10.17 1.12 -4.31
C HIS A 276 -11.57 0.75 -4.85
N PRO A 277 -12.63 1.47 -4.46
CA PRO A 277 -13.97 1.37 -5.04
C PRO A 277 -13.96 1.64 -6.55
N HIS A 278 -15.04 1.23 -7.23
CA HIS A 278 -15.14 1.45 -8.67
C HIS A 278 -15.08 2.96 -9.01
N PRO A 279 -14.35 3.38 -10.06
CA PRO A 279 -14.19 4.80 -10.38
C PRO A 279 -15.50 5.56 -10.58
N ALA A 280 -16.53 4.91 -11.11
CA ALA A 280 -17.86 5.50 -11.26
C ALA A 280 -18.51 5.91 -9.92
N ASP A 281 -18.34 5.11 -8.86
CA ASP A 281 -18.87 5.43 -7.53
C ASP A 281 -18.15 6.64 -6.93
N ARG A 282 -16.82 6.70 -7.12
CA ARG A 282 -15.97 7.81 -6.66
C ARG A 282 -16.31 9.12 -7.39
N LEU A 283 -16.53 9.06 -8.70
CA LEU A 283 -16.96 10.21 -9.49
C LEU A 283 -18.30 10.78 -9.02
N ALA A 284 -19.28 9.92 -8.73
CA ALA A 284 -20.57 10.36 -8.19
C ALA A 284 -20.41 11.07 -6.84
N ALA A 285 -19.63 10.49 -5.92
CA ALA A 285 -19.36 11.08 -4.61
C ALA A 285 -18.59 12.42 -4.70
N LEU A 286 -17.69 12.56 -5.68
CA LEU A 286 -16.99 13.82 -5.95
C LEU A 286 -17.94 14.89 -6.50
N GLY A 287 -18.85 14.54 -7.40
CA GLY A 287 -19.86 15.46 -7.92
C GLY A 287 -20.72 16.06 -6.80
N GLU A 288 -21.24 15.21 -5.91
CA GLU A 288 -22.02 15.67 -4.75
C GLU A 288 -21.23 16.61 -3.83
N ALA A 289 -19.93 16.34 -3.64
CA ALA A 289 -19.08 17.15 -2.78
C ALA A 289 -18.75 18.53 -3.37
N VAL A 290 -18.63 18.62 -4.70
CA VAL A 290 -18.40 19.90 -5.41
C VAL A 290 -19.67 20.74 -5.42
N ASP A 291 -20.83 20.14 -5.63
CA ASP A 291 -22.12 20.84 -5.67
C ASP A 291 -22.58 21.36 -4.29
N ALA A 292 -21.99 20.86 -3.20
CA ALA A 292 -22.34 21.24 -1.83
C ALA A 292 -21.63 22.52 -1.32
N VAL A 293 -20.74 23.13 -2.13
CA VAL A 293 -19.95 24.34 -1.78
C VAL A 293 -20.47 25.55 -2.53
#